data_AF-A0AAD7INF8-F1
#
_entry.id   AF-A0AAD7INF8-F1
#
_cell.length_a   1.000
_cell.length_b   1.000
_cell.length_c   1.000
_cell.angle_alpha   90.00
_cell.angle_beta   90.00
_cell.angle_gamma   90.00
#
_symmetry.space_group_name_H-M   'P 1'
#
loop_
_entity.id
_entity.type
_entity.pdbx_description
1 polymer ?
#
loop_
_entity_poly.entity_id
_entity_poly.type
_entity_poly.pdbx_seq_one_letter_code
_entity_poly.pdbx_strand_id
1 'polypeptide(L)'
;MIYTLSCGAEDSSGDVCYDSAGPFQPQILPIPLKSPPKPTRKRKRSNGCGVTLHYGAIVSSDNMWRAGEMSRGHIVPLDDIYFTEDVRERLGLGEKSCDRCVREGVGCRTCGNALGVLFTPCDEHQESKSGQNYYSILPSAVSPPIPPYVPLPPPPPVIRHYVGPPLSWTRRRHPTSPPPVILYADFTPTPSPEIPPTTFGLSGLAELTEIWEPIDDTRGDATAPSHAREAPSSGMRHRNADQS
;
A
#
# COMPACT_ATOMS: atom_id res chain seq x y z
N MET A 1 -5.09 7.96 13.58
CA MET A 1 -4.40 6.65 13.74
C MET A 1 -3.26 6.63 12.75
N ILE A 2 -2.05 6.23 13.17
CA ILE A 2 -0.84 6.22 12.34
C ILE A 2 -0.72 4.83 11.72
N TYR A 3 -0.59 4.75 10.40
CA TYR A 3 -0.52 3.48 9.69
C TYR A 3 0.83 3.30 9.00
N THR A 4 1.32 2.07 8.96
CA THR A 4 2.51 1.70 8.19
C THR A 4 2.07 0.99 6.92
N LEU A 5 2.49 1.51 5.77
CA LEU A 5 2.21 0.87 4.48
C LEU A 5 3.36 -0.05 4.11
N SER A 6 3.04 -1.24 3.64
CA SER A 6 4.02 -2.22 3.17
C SER A 6 3.60 -2.79 1.82
N CYS A 7 4.57 -3.18 1.00
CA CYS A 7 4.30 -3.74 -0.31
C CYS A 7 3.67 -5.12 -0.22
N GLY A 8 2.47 -5.22 -0.79
CA GLY A 8 1.72 -6.45 -0.93
C GLY A 8 0.51 -6.44 -0.02
N ALA A 9 -0.64 -6.81 -0.56
CA ALA A 9 -1.83 -7.10 0.23
C ALA A 9 -1.83 -8.55 0.69
N GLU A 10 -2.37 -8.77 1.89
CA GLU A 10 -2.88 -10.09 2.24
C GLU A 10 -4.15 -10.29 1.42
N ASP A 11 -4.13 -11.22 0.47
CA ASP A 11 -5.33 -11.62 -0.27
C ASP A 11 -6.31 -12.23 0.74
N SER A 12 -7.24 -11.40 1.23
CA SER A 12 -8.32 -11.83 2.13
C SER A 12 -9.37 -12.67 1.37
N SER A 13 -9.24 -12.76 0.04
CA SER A 13 -9.98 -13.67 -0.82
C SER A 13 -9.54 -15.13 -0.69
N GLY A 14 -8.70 -15.44 0.31
CA GLY A 14 -8.75 -16.76 0.90
C GLY A 14 -10.14 -16.95 1.49
N ASP A 15 -11.10 -17.33 0.64
CA ASP A 15 -12.22 -18.17 1.02
C ASP A 15 -11.64 -19.10 2.07
N VAL A 16 -12.13 -18.93 3.29
CA VAL A 16 -11.88 -19.89 4.33
C VAL A 16 -12.52 -21.14 3.76
N CYS A 17 -11.74 -21.91 3.02
CA CYS A 17 -12.02 -23.30 2.75
C CYS A 17 -11.91 -23.88 4.15
N TYR A 18 -13.02 -23.77 4.88
CA TYR A 18 -13.42 -24.68 5.90
C TYR A 18 -13.32 -26.01 5.17
N ASP A 19 -12.12 -26.60 5.22
CA ASP A 19 -11.95 -28.02 5.04
C ASP A 19 -13.12 -28.61 5.81
N SER A 20 -13.98 -29.30 5.08
CA SER A 20 -15.25 -29.84 5.54
C SER A 20 -15.00 -30.89 6.62
N ALA A 21 -14.45 -30.45 7.76
CA ALA A 21 -14.43 -31.13 9.01
C ALA A 21 -15.90 -31.19 9.41
N GLY A 22 -16.54 -32.28 8.97
CA GLY A 22 -17.87 -32.62 9.41
C GLY A 22 -17.95 -32.64 10.94
N PRO A 23 -19.17 -32.73 11.50
CA PRO A 23 -19.38 -32.77 12.94
C PRO A 23 -18.44 -33.79 13.59
N PHE A 24 -17.84 -33.40 14.73
CA PHE A 24 -16.90 -34.20 15.49
C PHE A 24 -17.47 -35.60 15.72
N GLN A 25 -16.83 -36.62 15.14
CA GLN A 25 -17.23 -38.02 15.31
C GLN A 25 -16.31 -38.67 16.36
N PRO A 26 -16.78 -38.90 17.60
CA PRO A 26 -15.96 -39.49 18.64
C PRO A 26 -15.59 -40.94 18.25
N GLN A 27 -14.30 -41.25 18.27
CA GLN A 27 -13.83 -42.62 18.03
C GLN A 27 -14.03 -43.46 19.30
N ILE A 28 -14.72 -44.60 19.17
CA ILE A 28 -15.13 -45.49 20.27
C ILE A 28 -13.97 -46.40 20.74
N LEU A 29 -12.85 -46.44 20.01
CA LEU A 29 -11.73 -47.33 20.29
C LEU A 29 -10.46 -46.56 20.70
N PRO A 30 -9.69 -47.05 21.69
CA PRO A 30 -8.42 -46.47 22.09
C PRO A 30 -7.35 -46.78 21.03
N ILE A 31 -7.27 -45.95 19.99
CA ILE A 31 -6.19 -46.01 19.00
C ILE A 31 -4.98 -45.28 19.59
N PRO A 32 -3.76 -45.85 19.53
CA PRO A 32 -2.55 -45.13 19.92
C PRO A 32 -2.49 -43.79 19.17
N LEU A 33 -2.45 -42.69 19.93
CA LEU A 33 -2.44 -41.31 19.44
C LEU A 33 -1.30 -41.11 18.43
N LYS A 34 -1.61 -41.27 17.14
CA LYS A 34 -0.79 -40.65 16.09
C LYS A 34 -0.81 -39.16 16.38
N SER A 35 0.37 -38.56 16.47
CA SER A 35 0.55 -37.16 16.82
C SER A 35 -0.48 -36.32 16.07
N PRO A 36 -1.24 -35.43 16.74
CA PRO A 36 -2.21 -34.62 16.04
C PRO A 36 -1.51 -33.95 14.86
N PRO A 37 -2.11 -33.98 13.65
CA PRO A 37 -1.52 -33.36 12.49
C PRO A 37 -1.20 -31.92 12.87
N LYS A 38 0.08 -31.55 12.82
CA LYS A 38 0.49 -30.17 13.11
C LYS A 38 -0.36 -29.28 12.20
N PRO A 39 -1.07 -28.28 12.72
CA PRO A 39 -1.82 -27.37 11.88
C PRO A 39 -0.85 -26.77 10.88
N THR A 40 -0.93 -27.21 9.63
CA THR A 40 -0.20 -26.58 8.55
C THR A 40 -0.88 -25.24 8.36
N ARG A 41 -0.32 -24.21 8.99
CA ARG A 41 -0.74 -22.83 8.73
C ARG A 41 -0.58 -22.64 7.22
N LYS A 42 -1.70 -22.64 6.48
CA LYS A 42 -1.71 -22.25 5.07
C LYS A 42 -1.09 -20.87 5.07
N ARG A 43 0.15 -20.76 4.58
CA ARG A 43 0.88 -19.49 4.59
C ARG A 43 0.00 -18.52 3.81
N LYS A 44 -0.48 -17.46 4.46
CA LYS A 44 -1.19 -16.38 3.80
C LYS A 44 -0.32 -15.97 2.60
N ARG A 45 -0.86 -16.10 1.41
CA ARG A 45 -0.16 -15.65 0.21
C ARG A 45 -0.26 -14.13 0.22
N SER A 46 0.89 -13.49 0.46
CA SER A 46 1.06 -12.07 0.18
C SER A 46 1.36 -11.96 -1.31
N ASN A 47 0.72 -11.02 -1.99
CA ASN A 47 1.05 -10.72 -3.38
C ASN A 47 2.32 -9.85 -3.51
N GLY A 48 2.93 -9.39 -2.41
CA GLY A 48 4.13 -8.55 -2.42
C GLY A 48 5.26 -8.98 -1.48
N CYS A 49 6.36 -8.20 -1.52
CA CYS A 49 7.61 -8.51 -0.82
C CYS A 49 7.65 -8.07 0.66
N GLY A 50 6.62 -7.38 1.14
CA GLY A 50 6.52 -6.91 2.52
C GLY A 50 7.43 -5.72 2.86
N VAL A 51 8.10 -5.10 1.89
CA VAL A 51 8.95 -3.93 2.16
C VAL A 51 8.12 -2.78 2.68
N THR A 52 8.60 -2.10 3.73
CA THR A 52 7.93 -0.91 4.27
C THR A 52 8.05 0.24 3.29
N LEU A 53 6.92 0.83 2.93
CA LEU A 53 6.81 1.92 1.96
C LEU A 53 6.75 3.29 2.66
N HIS A 54 5.94 3.39 3.73
CA HIS A 54 5.74 4.63 4.47
C HIS A 54 5.35 4.37 5.93
N TYR A 55 5.82 5.21 6.85
CA TYR A 55 5.39 5.26 8.25
C TYR A 55 4.48 6.46 8.48
N GLY A 56 3.27 6.25 9.01
CA GLY A 56 2.32 7.33 9.27
C GLY A 56 1.49 7.78 8.07
N ALA A 57 1.08 6.82 7.23
CA ALA A 57 0.06 7.08 6.24
C ALA A 57 -1.31 7.37 6.88
N ILE A 58 -2.14 8.11 6.14
CA ILE A 58 -3.49 8.50 6.55
C ILE A 58 -4.48 7.96 5.52
N VAL A 59 -5.59 7.37 5.98
CA VAL A 59 -6.70 6.97 5.10
C VAL A 59 -7.49 8.22 4.73
N SER A 60 -7.66 8.46 3.43
CA SER A 60 -8.54 9.51 2.91
C SER A 60 -10.00 9.04 2.84
N SER A 61 -10.94 9.96 2.66
CA SER A 61 -12.39 9.66 2.53
C SER A 61 -12.70 8.66 1.42
N ASP A 62 -11.85 8.61 0.38
CA ASP A 62 -12.10 7.83 -0.83
C ASP A 62 -11.53 6.41 -0.73
N ASN A 63 -11.25 5.95 0.50
CA ASN A 63 -10.55 4.70 0.80
C ASN A 63 -9.18 4.59 0.11
N MET A 64 -8.55 5.72 -0.18
CA MET A 64 -7.18 5.78 -0.69
C MET A 64 -6.23 6.15 0.43
N TRP A 65 -5.06 5.53 0.42
CA TRP A 65 -4.00 5.85 1.36
C TRP A 65 -3.22 7.05 0.86
N ARG A 66 -3.19 8.12 1.66
CA ARG A 66 -2.32 9.27 1.43
C ARG A 66 -1.09 9.17 2.31
N ALA A 67 0.05 9.18 1.65
CA ALA A 67 1.36 9.29 2.27
C ALA A 67 1.97 10.63 1.85
N GLY A 68 2.64 11.29 2.79
CA GLY A 68 3.40 12.51 2.52
C GLY A 68 4.72 12.17 1.85
N GLU A 69 5.83 12.63 2.42
CA GLU A 69 7.16 12.33 1.89
C GLU A 69 7.52 10.85 2.07
N MET A 70 7.24 10.06 1.04
CA MET A 70 7.55 8.64 0.98
C MET A 70 9.03 8.40 0.77
N SER A 71 9.54 7.28 1.31
CA SER A 71 10.95 6.93 1.12
C SER A 71 11.20 6.62 -0.36
N ARG A 72 11.75 7.60 -1.07
CA ARG A 72 12.08 7.50 -2.51
C ARG A 72 12.95 6.28 -2.85
N GLY A 73 13.61 5.69 -1.86
CA GLY A 73 14.44 4.49 -2.03
C GLY A 73 13.68 3.22 -2.40
N HIS A 74 12.39 3.08 -2.03
CA HIS A 74 11.62 1.83 -2.19
C HIS A 74 10.57 1.87 -3.31
N ILE A 75 10.45 3.01 -3.99
CA ILE A 75 9.44 3.26 -5.01
C ILE A 75 10.16 3.59 -6.31
N VAL A 76 9.62 3.11 -7.42
CA VAL A 76 10.07 3.45 -8.76
C VAL A 76 8.88 3.94 -9.59
N PRO A 77 9.10 4.88 -10.52
CA PRO A 77 8.15 5.14 -11.59
C PRO A 77 7.74 3.86 -12.30
N LEU A 78 6.47 3.79 -12.69
CA LEU A 78 5.89 2.67 -13.39
C LEU A 78 4.95 3.20 -14.47
N ASP A 79 5.09 2.70 -15.69
CA ASP A 79 4.26 3.11 -16.82
C ASP A 79 2.78 2.75 -16.60
N ASP A 80 1.89 3.53 -17.21
CA ASP A 80 0.45 3.34 -17.14
C ASP A 80 0.00 1.95 -17.61
N ILE A 81 0.79 1.28 -18.46
CA ILE A 81 0.50 -0.08 -18.97
C ILE A 81 0.47 -1.15 -17.88
N TYR A 82 1.06 -0.87 -16.71
CA TYR A 82 1.06 -1.79 -15.57
C TYR A 82 -0.20 -1.69 -14.70
N PHE A 83 -1.08 -0.74 -15.01
CA PHE A 83 -2.33 -0.51 -14.29
C PHE A 83 -3.51 -0.93 -15.18
N THR A 84 -4.51 -1.58 -14.58
CA THR A 84 -5.77 -1.89 -15.28
C THR A 84 -6.51 -0.61 -15.60
N GLU A 85 -7.36 -0.62 -16.63
CA GLU A 85 -8.14 0.56 -17.06
C GLU A 85 -8.94 1.17 -15.89
N ASP A 86 -9.67 0.34 -15.13
CA ASP A 86 -10.41 0.75 -13.93
C ASP A 86 -9.52 1.45 -12.89
N VAL A 87 -8.28 0.96 -12.71
CA VAL A 87 -7.33 1.53 -11.75
C VAL A 87 -6.77 2.85 -12.27
N ARG A 88 -6.50 2.94 -13.57
CA ARG A 88 -6.03 4.18 -14.20
C ARG A 88 -7.07 5.28 -14.09
N GLU A 89 -8.33 4.98 -14.42
CA GLU A 89 -9.45 5.92 -14.30
C GLU A 89 -9.60 6.37 -12.84
N ARG A 90 -9.62 5.44 -11.89
CA ARG A 90 -9.74 5.77 -10.46
C ARG A 90 -8.59 6.64 -9.95
N LEU A 91 -7.38 6.45 -10.46
CA LEU A 91 -6.20 7.23 -10.07
C LEU A 91 -6.00 8.49 -10.92
N GLY A 92 -6.78 8.68 -11.99
CA GLY A 92 -6.57 9.71 -13.01
C GLY A 92 -5.21 9.60 -13.69
N LEU A 93 -4.69 8.39 -13.90
CA LEU A 93 -3.44 8.17 -14.64
C LEU A 93 -3.66 8.47 -16.13
N GLY A 94 -2.85 9.37 -16.68
CA GLY A 94 -3.00 9.88 -18.04
C GLY A 94 -3.98 11.05 -18.19
N GLU A 95 -4.71 11.41 -17.13
CA GLU A 95 -5.56 12.60 -17.14
C GLU A 95 -4.76 13.85 -16.76
N LYS A 96 -4.76 14.84 -17.65
CA LYS A 96 -4.24 16.17 -17.34
C LYS A 96 -5.32 16.97 -16.63
N SER A 97 -5.30 16.97 -15.30
CA SER A 97 -6.20 17.87 -14.53
C SER A 97 -5.84 19.34 -14.74
N CYS A 98 -4.55 19.62 -14.97
CA CYS A 98 -4.02 20.92 -15.35
C CYS A 98 -2.78 20.71 -16.24
N ASP A 99 -2.38 21.70 -17.04
CA ASP A 99 -1.27 21.56 -18.00
C ASP A 99 0.09 21.21 -17.35
N ARG A 100 0.23 21.48 -16.04
CA ARG A 100 1.50 21.34 -15.30
C ARG A 100 1.45 20.33 -14.15
N CYS A 101 0.28 19.80 -13.82
CA CYS A 101 0.12 18.83 -12.75
C CYS A 101 0.51 17.46 -13.31
N VAL A 102 1.35 16.71 -12.60
CA VAL A 102 1.80 15.39 -13.07
C VAL A 102 1.28 14.31 -12.14
N ARG A 103 0.70 13.26 -12.73
CA ARG A 103 0.32 12.02 -12.06
C ARG A 103 1.17 10.92 -12.67
N GLU A 104 2.06 10.35 -11.86
CA GLU A 104 2.98 9.31 -12.30
C GLU A 104 2.66 7.99 -11.59
N GLY A 105 2.47 6.92 -12.35
CA GLY A 105 2.32 5.58 -11.80
C GLY A 105 3.56 5.19 -10.99
N VAL A 106 3.37 4.51 -9.87
CA VAL A 106 4.48 4.07 -9.02
C VAL A 106 4.38 2.60 -8.63
N GLY A 107 5.53 1.94 -8.58
CA GLY A 107 5.68 0.54 -8.23
C GLY A 107 6.72 0.29 -7.13
N CYS A 108 6.70 -0.90 -6.55
CA CYS A 108 7.68 -1.32 -5.56
C CYS A 108 9.02 -1.61 -6.24
N ARG A 109 10.10 -0.98 -5.77
CA ARG A 109 11.45 -1.23 -6.29
C ARG A 109 11.92 -2.68 -6.13
N THR A 110 11.45 -3.36 -5.08
CA THR A 110 11.93 -4.71 -4.73
C THR A 110 11.30 -5.81 -5.58
N CYS A 111 10.00 -5.72 -5.87
CA CYS A 111 9.27 -6.78 -6.58
C CYS A 111 8.46 -6.31 -7.80
N GLY A 112 8.47 -5.02 -8.12
CA GLY A 112 7.78 -4.45 -9.29
C GLY A 112 6.27 -4.32 -9.15
N ASN A 113 5.67 -4.64 -7.99
CA ASN A 113 4.22 -4.53 -7.81
C ASN A 113 3.76 -3.08 -7.98
N ALA A 114 2.70 -2.88 -8.78
CA ALA A 114 2.02 -1.60 -8.87
C ALA A 114 1.48 -1.18 -7.49
N LEU A 115 1.85 0.02 -7.04
CA LEU A 115 1.50 0.54 -5.72
C LEU A 115 0.40 1.59 -5.80
N GLY A 116 0.46 2.48 -6.79
CA GLY A 116 -0.48 3.58 -6.92
C GLY A 116 0.07 4.70 -7.80
N VAL A 117 -0.21 5.96 -7.43
CA VAL A 117 0.21 7.15 -8.17
C VAL A 117 0.91 8.15 -7.25
N LEU A 118 1.95 8.81 -7.77
CA LEU A 118 2.57 10.01 -7.21
C LEU A 118 1.95 11.23 -7.90
N PHE A 119 1.38 12.14 -7.11
CA PHE A 119 0.90 13.43 -7.59
C PHE A 119 1.92 14.52 -7.30
N THR A 120 2.35 15.20 -8.37
CA THR A 120 3.20 16.38 -8.31
C THR A 120 2.37 17.63 -8.66
N PRO A 121 2.07 18.50 -7.69
CA PRO A 121 1.32 19.73 -7.93
C PRO A 121 2.17 20.72 -8.75
N CYS A 122 1.50 21.46 -9.65
CA CYS A 122 2.09 22.65 -10.28
C CYS A 122 2.19 23.82 -9.29
N ASP A 123 2.93 24.87 -9.65
CA ASP A 123 3.13 26.07 -8.82
C ASP A 123 1.79 26.69 -8.36
N GLU A 124 0.83 26.82 -9.27
CA GLU A 124 -0.53 27.32 -8.96
C GLU A 124 -1.24 26.45 -7.90
N HIS A 125 -1.08 25.12 -7.97
CA HIS A 125 -1.65 24.21 -6.96
C HIS A 125 -0.88 24.27 -5.65
N GLN A 126 0.43 24.55 -5.67
CA GLN A 126 1.23 24.63 -4.45
C GLN A 126 0.79 25.77 -3.53
N GLU A 127 0.38 26.91 -4.10
CA GLU A 127 -0.11 28.07 -3.35
C GLU A 127 -1.42 27.79 -2.59
N SER A 128 -2.23 26.83 -3.07
CA SER A 128 -3.55 26.51 -2.52
C SER A 128 -3.57 25.64 -1.24
N LYS A 129 -2.50 25.64 -0.44
CA LYS A 129 -2.37 24.99 0.90
C LYS A 129 -2.21 23.45 0.94
N SER A 130 -2.06 22.78 -0.19
CA SER A 130 -1.72 21.34 -0.24
C SER A 130 -0.39 21.08 -0.98
N GLY A 131 0.50 22.07 -1.09
CA GLY A 131 1.70 22.06 -1.94
C GLY A 131 2.78 21.01 -1.66
N GLN A 132 2.45 19.93 -0.96
CA GLN A 132 3.28 18.76 -0.87
C GLN A 132 2.90 17.75 -1.96
N ASN A 133 3.92 17.13 -2.54
CA ASN A 133 3.75 15.90 -3.27
C ASN A 133 3.04 14.89 -2.36
N TYR A 134 2.00 14.23 -2.87
CA TYR A 134 1.32 13.18 -2.14
C TYR A 134 1.18 11.94 -3.01
N TYR A 135 1.18 10.80 -2.34
CA TYR A 135 0.98 9.51 -2.99
C TYR A 135 -0.45 9.07 -2.73
N SER A 136 -1.11 8.52 -3.74
CA SER A 136 -2.38 7.80 -3.58
C SER A 136 -2.13 6.33 -3.85
N ILE A 137 -2.15 5.52 -2.79
CA ILE A 137 -1.78 4.11 -2.84
C ILE A 137 -3.04 3.25 -2.87
N LEU A 138 -3.04 2.24 -3.74
CA LEU A 138 -4.14 1.32 -3.95
C LEU A 138 -4.33 0.41 -2.74
N PRO A 139 -5.58 0.10 -2.33
CA PRO A 139 -5.83 -0.86 -1.25
C PRO A 139 -5.20 -2.23 -1.51
N SER A 140 -5.23 -2.69 -2.76
CA SER A 140 -4.69 -3.99 -3.18
C SER A 140 -3.16 -4.08 -3.14
N ALA A 141 -2.48 -2.94 -3.01
CA ALA A 141 -1.03 -2.86 -2.94
C ALA A 141 -0.49 -2.87 -1.51
N VAL A 142 -1.37 -2.73 -0.51
CA VAL A 142 -1.00 -2.57 0.89
C VAL A 142 -1.60 -3.68 1.74
N SER A 143 -0.79 -4.28 2.61
CA SER A 143 -1.29 -5.17 3.64
C SER A 143 -2.19 -4.39 4.59
N PRO A 144 -3.26 -5.00 5.12
CA PRO A 144 -4.04 -4.38 6.18
C PRO A 144 -3.11 -3.91 7.31
N PRO A 145 -3.51 -2.86 8.07
CA PRO A 145 -2.73 -2.39 9.20
C PRO A 145 -2.30 -3.57 10.05
N ILE A 146 -1.00 -3.74 10.29
CA ILE A 146 -0.57 -4.62 11.37
C ILE A 146 -1.24 -4.03 12.60
N PRO A 147 -2.16 -4.77 13.27
CA PRO A 147 -2.82 -4.24 14.45
C PRO A 147 -1.74 -3.76 15.42
N PRO A 148 -1.95 -2.63 16.13
CA PRO A 148 -0.97 -2.11 17.08
C PRO A 148 -0.52 -3.28 17.94
N TYR A 149 0.80 -3.49 18.04
CA TYR A 149 1.42 -4.65 18.67
C TYR A 149 0.68 -4.97 19.96
N VAL A 150 -0.25 -5.92 19.91
CA VAL A 150 -0.91 -6.41 21.12
C VAL A 150 0.19 -7.22 21.78
N PRO A 151 0.66 -6.82 22.98
CA PRO A 151 1.65 -7.61 23.69
C PRO A 151 1.13 -9.04 23.72
N LEU A 152 1.81 -9.94 23.01
CA LEU A 152 1.42 -11.33 23.03
C LEU A 152 1.36 -11.73 24.51
N PRO A 153 0.27 -12.37 24.97
CA PRO A 153 0.27 -12.93 26.31
C PRO A 153 1.53 -13.78 26.44
N PRO A 154 2.23 -13.73 27.59
CA PRO A 154 3.44 -14.50 27.79
C PRO A 154 3.16 -15.94 27.35
N PRO A 155 4.08 -16.58 26.61
CA PRO A 155 3.87 -17.95 26.18
C PRO A 155 3.46 -18.76 27.40
N PRO A 156 2.40 -19.59 27.31
CA PRO A 156 2.00 -20.42 28.44
C PRO A 156 3.26 -21.15 28.94
N PRO A 157 3.43 -21.29 30.26
CA PRO A 157 4.60 -21.95 30.81
C PRO A 157 4.77 -23.26 30.09
N VAL A 158 5.89 -23.40 29.38
CA VAL A 158 6.21 -24.64 28.68
C VAL A 158 6.35 -25.67 29.78
N ILE A 159 5.29 -26.46 30.02
CA ILE A 159 5.37 -27.67 30.83
C ILE A 159 6.28 -28.57 30.01
N ARG A 160 7.58 -28.46 30.28
CA ARG A 160 8.57 -29.41 29.83
C ARG A 160 8.21 -30.70 30.55
N HIS A 161 7.35 -31.50 29.94
CA HIS A 161 7.40 -32.93 30.17
C HIS A 161 8.84 -33.31 29.89
N TYR A 162 9.59 -33.62 30.95
CA TYR A 162 10.90 -34.23 30.88
C TYR A 162 10.72 -35.57 30.16
N VAL A 163 10.70 -35.52 28.83
CA VAL A 163 10.97 -36.69 28.02
C VAL A 163 12.46 -36.91 28.23
N GLY A 164 12.77 -37.95 29.00
CA GLY A 164 14.15 -38.34 29.30
C GLY A 164 15.01 -38.38 28.04
N PRO A 165 16.32 -38.21 28.17
CA PRO A 165 17.23 -38.16 27.04
C PRO A 165 17.01 -39.38 26.13
N PRO A 166 16.75 -39.19 24.83
CA PRO A 166 16.73 -40.32 23.90
C PRO A 166 18.14 -40.90 23.87
N LEU A 167 18.26 -42.15 24.31
CA LEU A 167 19.49 -42.93 24.18
C LEU A 167 19.86 -43.03 22.70
N SER A 168 21.05 -42.49 22.39
CA SER A 168 21.92 -42.82 21.26
C SER A 168 21.27 -42.85 19.87
N TRP A 169 21.33 -41.71 19.17
CA TRP A 169 21.34 -41.71 17.71
C TRP A 169 22.79 -41.67 17.23
N THR A 170 23.13 -42.69 16.46
CA THR A 170 24.44 -42.87 15.85
C THR A 170 24.73 -41.75 14.88
N ARG A 171 25.92 -41.20 15.08
CA ARG A 171 26.64 -40.18 14.32
C ARG A 171 26.59 -40.45 12.81
N ARG A 172 25.64 -39.89 12.07
CA ARG A 172 25.77 -39.74 10.61
C ARG A 172 26.73 -38.60 10.33
N ARG A 173 27.85 -38.93 9.69
CA ARG A 173 28.85 -37.98 9.21
C ARG A 173 28.20 -37.11 8.15
N HIS A 174 28.22 -35.79 8.37
CA HIS A 174 27.90 -34.81 7.36
C HIS A 174 28.94 -34.90 6.22
N PRO A 175 28.52 -34.88 4.94
CA PRO A 175 29.41 -34.56 3.84
C PRO A 175 29.77 -33.06 3.92
N THR A 176 31.06 -32.81 4.11
CA THR A 176 31.72 -31.51 3.95
C THR A 176 31.74 -31.14 2.48
N SER A 177 30.69 -30.47 1.99
CA SER A 177 30.79 -29.65 0.79
C SER A 177 30.48 -28.21 1.18
N PRO A 178 31.41 -27.26 0.99
CA PRO A 178 31.06 -25.85 1.13
C PRO A 178 30.02 -25.49 0.05
N PRO A 179 29.04 -24.63 0.36
CA PRO A 179 28.16 -24.07 -0.66
C PRO A 179 29.00 -23.23 -1.65
N PRO A 180 28.63 -23.19 -2.95
CA PRO A 180 29.30 -22.33 -3.90
C PRO A 180 29.18 -20.87 -3.46
N VAL A 181 30.33 -20.19 -3.40
CA VAL A 181 30.42 -18.75 -3.20
C VAL A 181 29.80 -18.09 -4.43
N ILE A 182 28.61 -17.51 -4.28
CA ILE A 182 28.04 -16.61 -5.29
C ILE A 182 28.82 -15.31 -5.16
N LEU A 183 29.77 -15.10 -6.07
CA LEU A 183 30.41 -13.80 -6.29
C LEU A 183 29.37 -12.89 -6.92
N TYR A 184 28.79 -12.00 -6.12
CA TYR A 184 28.05 -10.86 -6.64
C TYR A 184 29.06 -9.98 -7.36
N ALA A 185 28.90 -9.83 -8.67
CA ALA A 185 29.66 -8.85 -9.43
C ALA A 185 29.37 -7.48 -8.83
N ASP A 186 30.43 -6.80 -8.38
CA ASP A 186 30.37 -5.43 -7.92
C ASP A 186 29.80 -4.55 -9.03
N PHE A 187 28.52 -4.19 -8.90
CA PHE A 187 27.94 -3.09 -9.65
C PHE A 187 28.57 -1.82 -9.09
N THR A 188 29.73 -1.45 -9.64
CA THR A 188 30.27 -0.10 -9.49
C THR A 188 29.22 0.87 -10.04
N PRO A 189 28.62 1.73 -9.21
CA PRO A 189 27.69 2.73 -9.71
C PRO A 189 28.44 3.62 -10.69
N THR A 190 27.94 3.67 -11.93
CA THR A 190 28.44 4.59 -12.96
C THR A 190 28.37 6.00 -12.37
N PRO A 191 29.48 6.77 -12.32
CA PRO A 191 29.43 8.13 -11.82
C PRO A 191 28.45 8.94 -12.67
N SER A 192 27.44 9.50 -12.01
CA SER A 192 26.50 10.44 -12.62
C SER A 192 27.29 11.60 -13.23
N PRO A 193 26.97 12.05 -14.45
CA PRO A 193 27.64 13.21 -15.04
C PRO A 193 27.45 14.41 -14.11
N GLU A 194 28.57 15.01 -13.69
CA GLU A 194 28.58 16.29 -12.96
C GLU A 194 27.90 17.34 -13.83
N ILE A 195 26.73 17.80 -13.39
CA ILE A 195 26.08 18.98 -13.96
C ILE A 195 26.95 20.17 -13.53
N PRO A 196 27.50 20.96 -14.47
CA PRO A 196 28.29 22.12 -14.11
C PRO A 196 27.44 23.08 -13.28
N PRO A 197 28.01 23.72 -12.23
CA PRO A 197 27.27 24.67 -11.42
C PRO A 197 26.78 25.80 -12.31
N THR A 198 25.47 25.89 -12.49
CA THR A 198 24.83 27.02 -13.14
C THR A 198 25.04 28.23 -12.24
N THR A 199 26.01 29.06 -12.59
CA THR A 199 26.26 30.35 -11.96
C THR A 199 25.03 31.24 -12.20
N PHE A 200 24.05 31.17 -11.31
CA PHE A 200 22.97 32.15 -11.26
C PHE A 200 23.58 33.49 -10.87
N GLY A 201 23.72 34.37 -11.87
CA GLY A 201 24.10 35.76 -11.66
C GLY A 201 23.07 36.44 -10.78
N LEU A 202 23.44 36.67 -9.53
CA LEU A 202 22.79 37.62 -8.63
C LEU A 202 23.10 39.03 -9.16
N SER A 203 22.33 39.49 -10.14
CA SER A 203 22.39 40.86 -10.65
C SER A 203 20.97 41.27 -11.05
N GLY A 204 20.14 41.54 -10.04
CA GLY A 204 18.75 41.95 -10.26
C GLY A 204 17.86 41.88 -9.02
N LEU A 205 18.35 42.33 -7.86
CA LEU A 205 17.48 42.64 -6.71
C LEU A 205 17.65 44.11 -6.35
N ALA A 206 17.19 44.97 -7.26
CA ALA A 206 16.86 46.35 -6.95
C ALA A 206 15.50 46.64 -7.58
N GLU A 207 14.62 47.27 -6.79
CA GLU A 207 13.31 47.82 -7.17
C GLU A 207 12.16 46.85 -7.45
N LEU A 208 11.62 46.24 -6.38
CA LEU A 208 10.17 46.07 -6.23
C LEU A 208 9.79 46.30 -4.76
N THR A 209 9.92 47.55 -4.33
CA THR A 209 9.15 48.11 -3.21
C THR A 209 8.12 49.05 -3.81
N GLU A 210 6.91 49.08 -3.23
CA GLU A 210 5.69 49.72 -3.73
C GLU A 210 4.95 48.79 -4.72
N ILE A 211 3.78 48.22 -4.40
CA ILE A 211 2.56 48.88 -3.95
C ILE A 211 1.76 47.84 -3.13
N TRP A 212 1.55 48.11 -1.83
CA TRP A 212 0.51 47.45 -1.03
C TRP A 212 -0.67 48.42 -1.02
N GLU A 213 -1.66 48.20 -1.89
CA GLU A 213 -2.97 48.84 -1.71
C GLU A 213 -3.79 48.02 -0.71
N PRO A 214 -4.44 48.67 0.28
CA PRO A 214 -5.34 47.99 1.19
C PRO A 214 -6.56 47.48 0.42
N ILE A 215 -6.80 46.16 0.47
CA ILE A 215 -8.02 45.56 -0.04
C ILE A 215 -9.16 45.99 0.89
N ASP A 216 -10.03 46.87 0.39
CA ASP A 216 -11.30 47.22 1.03
C ASP A 216 -12.17 45.96 1.14
N ASP A 217 -12.40 45.51 2.37
CA ASP A 217 -13.40 44.51 2.76
C ASP A 217 -14.82 45.04 2.46
N THR A 218 -15.19 45.08 1.18
CA THR A 218 -16.59 45.24 0.78
C THR A 218 -17.29 43.90 0.90
N ARG A 219 -17.80 43.69 2.12
CA ARG A 219 -18.78 42.69 2.53
C ARG A 219 -19.98 42.69 1.56
N GLY A 220 -19.89 41.90 0.50
CA GLY A 220 -21.00 41.59 -0.40
C GLY A 220 -21.85 40.49 0.20
N ASP A 221 -23.04 40.85 0.69
CA ASP A 221 -24.13 39.92 1.00
C ASP A 221 -24.56 39.19 -0.29
N ALA A 222 -23.93 38.04 -0.56
CA ALA A 222 -24.39 37.12 -1.58
C ALA A 222 -25.57 36.33 -1.04
N THR A 223 -26.76 36.77 -1.46
CA THR A 223 -28.04 36.09 -1.27
C THR A 223 -27.96 34.68 -1.86
N ALA A 224 -28.20 33.65 -1.03
CA ALA A 224 -28.20 32.26 -1.43
C ALA A 224 -29.34 31.96 -2.43
N PRO A 225 -29.09 31.32 -3.58
CA PRO A 225 -30.16 30.81 -4.43
C PRO A 225 -30.77 29.54 -3.81
N SER A 226 -32.03 29.65 -3.40
CA SER A 226 -32.87 28.54 -2.98
C SER A 226 -33.18 27.64 -4.18
N HIS A 227 -32.35 26.63 -4.44
CA HIS A 227 -32.71 25.56 -5.36
C HIS A 227 -33.68 24.60 -4.68
N ALA A 228 -34.93 24.66 -5.14
CA ALA A 228 -35.99 23.74 -4.82
C ALA A 228 -35.57 22.29 -5.18
N ARG A 229 -35.73 21.38 -4.22
CA ARG A 229 -35.62 19.94 -4.43
C ARG A 229 -36.86 19.46 -5.18
N GLU A 230 -36.72 19.13 -6.46
CA GLU A 230 -37.69 18.26 -7.15
C GLU A 230 -37.47 16.81 -6.71
N ALA A 231 -38.56 16.18 -6.27
CA ALA A 231 -38.59 14.78 -5.86
C ALA A 231 -38.60 13.85 -7.10
N PRO A 232 -37.84 12.75 -7.12
CA PRO A 232 -37.94 11.77 -8.19
C PRO A 232 -39.25 10.96 -8.07
N SER A 233 -40.07 11.10 -9.11
CA SER A 233 -41.25 10.28 -9.40
C SER A 233 -40.88 8.80 -9.55
N SER A 234 -41.47 7.94 -8.72
CA SER A 234 -41.28 6.49 -8.79
C SER A 234 -41.99 5.89 -10.00
N GLY A 235 -41.27 5.71 -11.10
CA GLY A 235 -41.73 4.99 -12.29
C GLY A 235 -41.63 3.47 -12.10
N MET A 236 -42.66 2.88 -11.51
CA MET A 236 -42.85 1.44 -11.36
C MET A 236 -43.23 0.83 -12.73
N ARG A 237 -42.30 0.12 -13.38
CA ARG A 237 -42.59 -0.68 -14.59
C ARG A 237 -42.45 -2.17 -14.28
N HIS A 238 -43.59 -2.83 -14.15
CA HIS A 238 -43.73 -4.28 -14.28
C HIS A 238 -43.25 -4.71 -15.68
N ARG A 239 -42.34 -5.69 -15.73
CA ARG A 239 -42.16 -6.53 -16.92
C ARG A 239 -42.72 -7.91 -16.58
N ASN A 240 -43.75 -8.28 -17.32
CA ASN A 240 -44.35 -9.60 -17.34
C ASN A 240 -43.33 -10.61 -17.86
N ALA A 241 -43.29 -11.75 -17.19
CA ALA A 241 -42.73 -12.97 -17.71
C ALA A 241 -43.74 -13.57 -18.70
N ASP A 242 -43.31 -13.78 -19.94
CA ASP A 242 -43.95 -14.74 -20.83
C ASP A 242 -42.99 -15.91 -21.02
N GLN A 243 -43.48 -17.08 -20.62
CA GLN A 243 -42.86 -18.38 -20.84
C GLN A 243 -43.21 -18.85 -22.25
N SER A 244 -42.25 -19.43 -22.94
CA SER A 244 -42.46 -20.37 -24.04
C SER A 244 -41.30 -21.36 -24.04
#